data_AF-A0A9J7Y0L9-F1
#
_entry.id   AF-A0A9J7Y0L9-F1
#
_cell.length_a   1.000
_cell.length_b   1.000
_cell.length_c   1.000
_cell.angle_alpha   90.00
_cell.angle_beta   90.00
_cell.angle_gamma   90.00
#
_symmetry.space_group_name_H-M   'P 1'
#
loop_
_entity.id
_entity.type
_entity.pdbx_description
1 polymer ?
#
loop_
_entity_poly.entity_id
_entity_poly.type
_entity_poly.pdbx_seq_one_letter_code
_entity_poly.pdbx_strand_id
1 'polypeptide(L)'
;MFPIMIRRPSVPVLYDPGKDINSQVTIITKTFLRYKELNVLIQSIRKFYSKIKIIVADDSLNPEPVSGNNIEHYIMPPAQGWFAGRNLAVSQLTTKYFLWVDDDFEFLNETRIESFVEIMEGLPELDVLGGEVSGDQFYFVLEYDEGDESDGGCLRRIRGFHQPLPGYDGCFLVDGVVNYFLARTDAVRSVGFDPFLKRVAHTEFFIDGVGKLMVASCKGLSVGHQKHQAQETYDSYRNPGKPEEEQKLAHHFFKNYLNYIKY
;
A
#
# COMPACT_ATOMS: atom_id res chain seq x y z
N MET A 1 -9.40 33.68 2.42
CA MET A 1 -10.34 32.62 2.85
C MET A 1 -9.55 31.72 3.79
N PHE A 2 -10.00 31.49 5.03
CA PHE A 2 -9.28 30.63 5.97
C PHE A 2 -9.97 29.27 6.09
N PRO A 3 -9.22 28.15 6.10
CA PRO A 3 -9.83 26.84 6.23
C PRO A 3 -10.44 26.68 7.62
N ILE A 4 -11.69 26.21 7.68
CA ILE A 4 -12.34 25.83 8.93
C ILE A 4 -11.99 24.36 9.19
N MET A 5 -11.10 24.10 10.15
CA MET A 5 -10.83 22.73 10.60
C MET A 5 -11.88 22.31 11.64
N ILE A 6 -12.80 21.44 11.23
CA ILE A 6 -13.79 20.85 12.14
C ILE A 6 -13.14 19.67 12.86
N ARG A 7 -12.74 19.88 14.11
CA ARG A 7 -12.26 18.81 14.99
C ARG A 7 -13.46 18.06 15.59
N ARG A 8 -13.99 17.09 14.84
CA ARG A 8 -14.93 16.11 15.41
C ARG A 8 -14.11 14.96 16.00
N PRO A 9 -14.48 14.43 17.19
CA PRO A 9 -13.95 13.15 17.64
C PRO A 9 -14.14 12.10 16.54
N SER A 10 -13.17 11.20 16.38
CA SER A 10 -13.26 10.09 15.43
C SER A 10 -14.61 9.40 15.59
N VAL A 11 -15.40 9.37 14.52
CA VAL A 11 -16.68 8.67 14.54
C VAL A 11 -16.36 7.17 14.59
N PRO A 12 -16.84 6.42 15.59
CA PRO A 12 -16.52 5.01 15.68
C PRO A 12 -17.06 4.29 14.45
N VAL A 13 -16.22 3.49 13.82
CA VAL A 13 -16.68 2.50 12.83
C VAL A 13 -17.60 1.54 13.60
N LEU A 14 -18.89 1.51 13.25
CA LEU A 14 -19.94 0.79 14.01
C LEU A 14 -19.85 -0.74 13.94
N TYR A 15 -18.78 -1.27 13.34
CA TYR A 15 -18.53 -2.69 13.27
C TYR A 15 -17.51 -3.06 14.34
N ASP A 16 -17.89 -3.91 15.29
CA ASP A 16 -16.94 -4.55 16.21
C ASP A 16 -16.17 -5.61 15.41
N PRO A 17 -14.88 -5.40 15.09
CA PRO A 17 -14.12 -6.36 14.31
C PRO A 17 -13.76 -7.59 15.13
N GLY A 18 -14.15 -7.69 16.40
CA GLY A 18 -13.75 -8.75 17.30
C GLY A 18 -12.25 -8.74 17.61
N LYS A 19 -11.77 -9.79 18.29
CA LYS A 19 -10.35 -9.97 18.63
C LYS A 19 -9.62 -10.95 17.71
N ASP A 20 -10.34 -11.67 16.86
CA ASP A 20 -9.75 -12.63 15.95
C ASP A 20 -9.08 -11.93 14.76
N ILE A 21 -7.95 -12.45 14.30
CA ILE A 21 -7.22 -11.82 13.20
C ILE A 21 -8.02 -11.85 11.89
N ASN A 22 -8.81 -12.92 11.69
CA ASN A 22 -9.59 -13.10 10.47
C ASN A 22 -10.76 -12.12 10.34
N SER A 23 -11.22 -11.53 11.45
CA SER A 23 -12.28 -10.51 11.47
C SER A 23 -11.74 -9.08 11.50
N GLN A 24 -10.48 -8.89 11.91
CA GLN A 24 -9.82 -7.58 11.93
C GLN A 24 -9.10 -7.23 10.63
N VAL A 25 -8.57 -8.22 9.93
CA VAL A 25 -7.68 -8.02 8.77
C VAL A 25 -8.18 -8.81 7.56
N THR A 26 -8.18 -8.15 6.41
CA THR A 26 -8.25 -8.79 5.09
C THR A 26 -6.91 -8.61 4.38
N ILE A 27 -6.36 -9.67 3.79
CA ILE A 27 -5.19 -9.55 2.92
C ILE A 27 -5.68 -9.15 1.54
N ILE A 28 -5.06 -8.13 0.95
CA ILE A 28 -5.37 -7.71 -0.40
C ILE A 28 -4.12 -7.70 -1.28
N THR A 29 -4.31 -8.11 -2.52
CA THR A 29 -3.24 -8.13 -3.52
C THR A 29 -3.80 -7.79 -4.89
N LYS A 30 -2.90 -7.44 -5.80
CA LYS A 30 -3.21 -7.19 -7.19
C LYS A 30 -2.27 -8.00 -8.06
N THR A 31 -2.82 -8.70 -9.04
CA THR A 31 -2.05 -9.48 -10.00
C THR A 31 -2.19 -8.98 -11.43
N PHE A 32 -1.19 -9.29 -12.26
CA PHE A 32 -1.22 -9.10 -13.72
C PHE A 32 -0.29 -10.09 -14.39
N LEU A 33 -0.84 -11.10 -15.08
CA LEU A 33 -0.08 -12.13 -15.81
C LEU A 33 0.88 -13.00 -14.96
N ARG A 34 0.76 -12.96 -13.62
CA ARG A 34 1.69 -13.57 -12.65
C ARG A 34 1.01 -14.63 -11.76
N TYR A 35 0.23 -15.52 -12.36
CA TYR A 35 -0.52 -16.55 -11.62
C TYR A 35 0.38 -17.53 -10.88
N LYS A 36 1.61 -17.78 -11.36
CA LYS A 36 2.54 -18.67 -10.67
C LYS A 36 2.96 -18.08 -9.32
N GLU A 37 3.36 -16.82 -9.33
CA GLU A 37 3.75 -16.05 -8.17
C GLU A 37 2.58 -15.89 -7.20
N LEU A 38 1.40 -15.52 -7.73
CA LEU A 38 0.18 -15.38 -6.95
C LEU A 38 -0.20 -16.70 -6.25
N ASN A 39 -0.04 -17.84 -6.93
CA ASN A 39 -0.33 -19.14 -6.33
C ASN A 39 0.62 -19.46 -5.17
N VAL A 40 1.91 -19.12 -5.28
CA VAL A 40 2.87 -19.27 -4.18
C VAL A 40 2.51 -18.36 -3.00
N LEU A 41 2.12 -17.10 -3.27
CA LEU A 41 1.62 -16.18 -2.25
C LEU A 41 0.40 -16.78 -1.53
N ILE A 42 -0.62 -17.23 -2.26
CA ILE A 42 -1.85 -17.79 -1.68
C ILE A 42 -1.54 -19.04 -0.84
N GLN A 43 -0.70 -19.95 -1.36
CA GLN A 43 -0.33 -21.18 -0.64
C GLN A 43 0.44 -20.88 0.65
N SER A 44 1.40 -19.95 0.60
CA SER A 44 2.16 -19.54 1.78
C SER A 44 1.27 -18.83 2.81
N ILE A 45 0.35 -17.95 2.40
CA ILE A 45 -0.66 -17.37 3.31
C ILE A 45 -1.47 -18.49 3.97
N ARG A 46 -1.98 -19.45 3.20
CA ARG A 46 -2.85 -20.51 3.73
C ARG A 46 -2.15 -21.45 4.70
N LYS A 47 -0.82 -21.58 4.62
CA LYS A 47 0.00 -22.32 5.59
C LYS A 47 -0.07 -21.73 7.01
N PHE A 48 -0.11 -20.40 7.12
CA PHE A 48 -0.10 -19.70 8.42
C PHE A 48 -1.48 -19.15 8.82
N TYR A 49 -2.28 -18.75 7.84
CA TYR A 49 -3.59 -18.10 7.99
C TYR A 49 -4.63 -18.81 7.11
N SER A 50 -5.07 -20.00 7.54
CA SER A 50 -5.95 -20.88 6.75
C SER A 50 -7.34 -20.33 6.47
N LYS A 51 -7.82 -19.38 7.28
CA LYS A 51 -9.18 -18.80 7.20
C LYS A 51 -9.21 -17.32 6.81
N ILE A 52 -8.07 -16.62 6.78
CA ILE A 52 -8.07 -15.17 6.56
C ILE A 52 -8.60 -14.85 5.16
N LYS A 53 -9.39 -13.79 5.06
CA LYS A 53 -9.94 -13.35 3.78
C LYS A 53 -8.80 -12.84 2.88
N ILE A 54 -8.80 -13.26 1.62
CA ILE A 54 -7.90 -12.75 0.58
C ILE A 54 -8.75 -12.14 -0.52
N ILE A 55 -8.45 -10.89 -0.91
CA ILE A 55 -9.05 -10.25 -2.07
C ILE A 55 -7.97 -10.07 -3.14
N VAL A 56 -8.23 -10.59 -4.33
CA VAL A 56 -7.34 -10.48 -5.49
C VAL A 56 -8.01 -9.58 -6.53
N ALA A 57 -7.40 -8.43 -6.80
CA ALA A 57 -7.76 -7.61 -7.96
C ALA A 57 -6.89 -8.03 -9.17
N ASP A 58 -7.51 -8.30 -10.30
CA ASP A 58 -6.85 -8.91 -11.45
C ASP A 58 -7.19 -8.17 -12.75
N ASP A 59 -6.19 -7.53 -13.35
CA ASP A 59 -6.31 -6.85 -14.65
C ASP A 59 -5.57 -7.60 -15.76
N SER A 60 -5.35 -8.91 -15.61
CA SER A 60 -4.68 -9.75 -16.60
C SER A 60 -5.41 -9.76 -17.95
N LEU A 61 -4.65 -9.95 -19.03
CA LEU A 61 -5.20 -9.96 -20.40
C LEU A 61 -6.21 -11.10 -20.60
N ASN A 62 -5.89 -12.27 -20.06
CA ASN A 62 -6.74 -13.46 -20.07
C ASN A 62 -6.80 -14.01 -18.65
N PRO A 63 -7.79 -13.60 -17.84
CA PRO A 63 -7.81 -13.98 -16.44
C PRO A 63 -8.01 -15.48 -16.21
N GLU A 64 -7.18 -16.07 -15.34
CA GLU A 64 -7.32 -17.45 -14.88
C GLU A 64 -8.15 -17.50 -13.58
N PRO A 65 -9.03 -18.50 -13.38
CA PRO A 65 -9.80 -18.60 -12.14
C PRO A 65 -8.91 -18.79 -10.92
N VAL A 66 -9.00 -17.85 -9.96
CA VAL A 66 -8.35 -17.99 -8.65
C VAL A 66 -9.39 -18.49 -7.65
N SER A 67 -9.20 -19.69 -7.10
CA SER A 67 -10.15 -20.32 -6.19
C SER A 67 -9.47 -20.81 -4.91
N GLY A 68 -10.24 -20.85 -3.82
CA GLY A 68 -9.76 -21.32 -2.53
C GLY A 68 -10.69 -20.89 -1.40
N ASN A 69 -10.42 -21.41 -0.20
CA ASN A 69 -11.17 -21.01 0.99
C ASN A 69 -11.06 -19.50 1.21
N ASN A 70 -12.18 -18.79 1.38
CA ASN A 70 -12.26 -17.36 1.70
C ASN A 70 -11.39 -16.47 0.77
N ILE A 71 -11.42 -16.75 -0.54
CA ILE A 71 -10.79 -15.92 -1.58
C ILE A 71 -11.90 -15.27 -2.41
N GLU A 72 -11.80 -13.96 -2.61
CA GLU A 72 -12.61 -13.22 -3.57
C GLU A 72 -11.72 -12.73 -4.70
N HIS A 73 -12.06 -13.09 -5.94
CA HIS A 73 -11.32 -12.74 -7.14
C HIS A 73 -12.13 -11.77 -7.98
N TYR A 74 -11.62 -10.54 -8.14
CA TYR A 74 -12.27 -9.48 -8.88
C TYR A 74 -11.51 -9.19 -10.16
N ILE A 75 -12.16 -9.46 -11.29
CA ILE A 75 -11.61 -9.24 -12.62
C ILE A 75 -11.91 -7.81 -13.07
N MET A 76 -10.87 -7.15 -13.57
CA MET A 76 -10.90 -5.81 -14.13
C MET A 76 -10.74 -5.84 -15.65
N PRO A 77 -11.09 -4.74 -16.34
CA PRO A 77 -10.66 -4.60 -17.72
C PRO A 77 -9.13 -4.77 -17.84
N PRO A 78 -8.64 -5.35 -18.94
CA PRO A 78 -7.22 -5.65 -19.10
C PRO A 78 -6.32 -4.42 -18.94
N ALA A 79 -5.19 -4.60 -18.25
CA ALA A 79 -4.10 -3.65 -18.16
C ALA A 79 -4.49 -2.27 -17.58
N GLN A 80 -5.56 -2.19 -16.79
CA GLN A 80 -6.04 -0.97 -16.14
C GLN A 80 -5.01 -0.33 -15.20
N GLY A 81 -4.13 -1.14 -14.60
CA GLY A 81 -2.99 -0.66 -13.84
C GLY A 81 -3.09 -0.88 -12.34
N TRP A 82 -1.97 -0.60 -11.68
CA TRP A 82 -1.71 -0.93 -10.30
C TRP A 82 -2.61 -0.19 -9.31
N PHE A 83 -2.75 1.14 -9.45
CA PHE A 83 -3.56 1.96 -8.56
C PHE A 83 -5.06 1.75 -8.74
N ALA A 84 -5.51 1.49 -9.97
CA ALA A 84 -6.89 1.07 -10.23
C ALA A 84 -7.22 -0.26 -9.50
N GLY A 85 -6.32 -1.25 -9.54
CA GLY A 85 -6.50 -2.51 -8.82
C GLY A 85 -6.47 -2.37 -7.31
N ARG A 86 -5.59 -1.51 -6.77
CA ARG A 86 -5.59 -1.14 -5.34
C ARG A 86 -6.92 -0.57 -4.89
N ASN A 87 -7.45 0.40 -5.61
CA ASN A 87 -8.76 0.98 -5.30
C ASN A 87 -9.87 -0.06 -5.35
N LEU A 88 -9.87 -0.94 -6.35
CA LEU A 88 -10.86 -2.01 -6.43
C LEU A 88 -10.79 -2.88 -5.18
N ALA A 89 -9.63 -3.42 -4.83
CA ALA A 89 -9.48 -4.26 -3.65
C ALA A 89 -9.89 -3.54 -2.36
N VAL A 90 -9.45 -2.29 -2.16
CA VAL A 90 -9.81 -1.46 -1.00
C VAL A 90 -11.31 -1.17 -0.93
N SER A 91 -11.99 -1.02 -2.07
CA SER A 91 -13.44 -0.78 -2.09
C SER A 91 -14.26 -1.99 -1.59
N GLN A 92 -13.69 -3.20 -1.64
CA GLN A 92 -14.35 -4.45 -1.22
C GLN A 92 -14.11 -4.79 0.27
N LEU A 93 -13.26 -4.02 0.95
CA LEU A 93 -12.95 -4.26 2.37
C LEU A 93 -14.13 -3.99 3.30
N THR A 94 -14.34 -4.90 4.24
CA THR A 94 -15.27 -4.71 5.36
C THR A 94 -14.57 -4.74 6.71
N THR A 95 -13.28 -5.11 6.74
CA THR A 95 -12.47 -5.21 7.95
C THR A 95 -11.84 -3.86 8.33
N LYS A 96 -11.55 -3.69 9.63
CA LYS A 96 -10.93 -2.46 10.17
C LYS A 96 -9.58 -2.18 9.51
N TYR A 97 -8.79 -3.24 9.30
CA TYR A 97 -7.50 -3.17 8.64
C TYR A 97 -7.47 -4.02 7.38
N PHE A 98 -6.50 -3.72 6.54
CA PHE A 98 -6.03 -4.63 5.50
C PHE A 98 -4.52 -4.69 5.49
N LEU A 99 -3.99 -5.82 5.04
CA LEU A 99 -2.57 -6.00 4.75
C LEU A 99 -2.38 -5.98 3.24
N TRP A 100 -1.62 -5.02 2.72
CA TRP A 100 -1.20 -5.01 1.33
C TRP A 100 0.01 -5.91 1.12
N VAL A 101 -0.06 -6.76 0.11
CA VAL A 101 1.06 -7.60 -0.35
C VAL A 101 1.11 -7.61 -1.88
N ASP A 102 2.31 -7.56 -2.45
CA ASP A 102 2.50 -7.80 -3.87
C ASP A 102 2.39 -9.32 -4.15
N ASP A 103 1.92 -9.69 -5.35
CA ASP A 103 1.62 -11.08 -5.74
C ASP A 103 2.85 -12.00 -5.82
N ASP A 104 4.06 -11.44 -5.76
CA ASP A 104 5.34 -12.14 -5.70
C ASP A 104 5.95 -12.22 -4.29
N PHE A 105 5.18 -11.89 -3.25
CA PHE A 105 5.61 -12.12 -1.87
C PHE A 105 5.37 -13.56 -1.41
N GLU A 106 6.04 -13.94 -0.32
CA GLU A 106 5.92 -15.25 0.30
C GLU A 106 5.85 -15.12 1.83
N PHE A 107 4.81 -15.67 2.45
CA PHE A 107 4.71 -15.69 3.91
C PHE A 107 5.68 -16.72 4.48
N LEU A 108 6.43 -16.30 5.50
CA LEU A 108 7.43 -17.10 6.20
C LEU A 108 7.00 -17.37 7.64
N ASN A 109 7.78 -18.16 8.39
CA ASN A 109 7.45 -18.50 9.77
C ASN A 109 7.44 -17.26 10.69
N GLU A 110 8.25 -16.27 10.35
CA GLU A 110 8.40 -14.98 11.01
C GLU A 110 7.34 -13.95 10.60
N THR A 111 6.56 -14.21 9.56
CA THR A 111 5.50 -13.30 9.11
C THR A 111 4.33 -13.35 10.10
N ARG A 112 4.09 -12.24 10.83
CA ARG A 112 3.12 -12.17 11.93
C ARG A 112 2.20 -10.95 11.80
N ILE A 113 1.01 -11.15 11.22
CA ILE A 113 0.00 -10.09 11.05
C ILE A 113 -0.46 -9.54 12.42
N GLU A 114 -0.53 -10.40 13.44
CA GLU A 114 -0.92 -10.04 14.79
C GLU A 114 -0.03 -8.94 15.38
N SER A 115 1.27 -8.96 15.08
CA SER A 115 2.23 -7.95 15.54
C SER A 115 1.96 -6.58 14.91
N PHE A 116 1.51 -6.52 13.66
CA PHE A 116 1.05 -5.25 13.07
C PHE A 116 -0.19 -4.72 13.79
N VAL A 117 -1.18 -5.60 14.03
CA VAL A 117 -2.44 -5.21 14.69
C VAL A 117 -2.20 -4.72 16.11
N GLU A 118 -1.33 -5.39 16.87
CA GLU A 118 -0.98 -4.98 18.24
C GLU A 118 -0.45 -3.53 18.29
N ILE A 119 0.48 -3.19 17.39
CA ILE A 119 1.05 -1.83 17.30
C ILE A 119 -0.02 -0.81 16.89
N MET A 120 -0.83 -1.14 15.87
CA MET A 120 -1.90 -0.26 15.35
C MET A 120 -3.03 -0.03 16.38
N GLU A 121 -3.36 -1.01 17.21
CA GLU A 121 -4.32 -0.85 18.32
C GLU A 121 -3.71 -0.05 19.48
N GLY A 122 -2.42 -0.23 19.76
CA GLY A 122 -1.70 0.53 20.79
C GLY A 122 -1.49 2.01 20.45
N LEU A 123 -1.57 2.36 19.17
CA LEU A 123 -1.41 3.74 18.66
C LEU A 123 -2.59 4.11 17.75
N PRO A 124 -3.73 4.56 18.32
CA PRO A 124 -4.96 4.82 17.55
C PRO A 124 -4.83 5.83 16.42
N GLU A 125 -3.89 6.76 16.53
CA GLU A 125 -3.62 7.81 15.54
C GLU A 125 -2.83 7.28 14.33
N LEU A 126 -2.20 6.10 14.42
CA LEU A 126 -1.41 5.51 13.32
C LEU A 126 -2.34 4.93 12.25
N ASP A 127 -2.10 5.29 10.98
CA ASP A 127 -2.93 4.89 9.84
C ASP A 127 -2.30 3.80 8.99
N VAL A 128 -0.97 3.83 8.84
CA VAL A 128 -0.21 2.88 8.02
C VAL A 128 1.04 2.42 8.76
N LEU A 129 1.25 1.11 8.82
CA LEU A 129 2.42 0.50 9.41
C LEU A 129 3.10 -0.44 8.40
N GLY A 130 4.29 -0.07 7.95
CA GLY A 130 5.10 -0.84 7.00
C GLY A 130 6.08 -1.81 7.67
N GLY A 131 6.33 -2.93 7.01
CA GLY A 131 7.33 -3.92 7.40
C GLY A 131 8.55 -3.97 6.48
N GLU A 132 9.21 -5.13 6.47
CA GLU A 132 10.40 -5.45 5.70
C GLU A 132 10.11 -6.52 4.65
N VAL A 133 10.74 -6.39 3.48
CA VAL A 133 10.64 -7.37 2.41
C VAL A 133 12.01 -8.00 2.21
N SER A 134 12.15 -9.31 2.48
CA SER A 134 13.42 -10.04 2.45
C SER A 134 14.54 -9.38 3.29
N GLY A 135 14.16 -8.81 4.44
CA GLY A 135 15.07 -8.12 5.36
C GLY A 135 15.46 -6.70 4.95
N ASP A 136 14.92 -6.18 3.83
CA ASP A 136 15.09 -4.78 3.47
C ASP A 136 13.92 -3.93 4.01
N GLN A 137 14.27 -3.00 4.89
CA GLN A 137 13.33 -2.02 5.44
C GLN A 137 13.37 -0.77 4.57
N PHE A 138 12.50 -0.70 3.57
CA PHE A 138 12.38 0.49 2.72
C PHE A 138 11.34 1.46 3.28
N TYR A 139 11.81 2.64 3.66
CA TYR A 139 11.00 3.78 4.08
C TYR A 139 11.68 5.10 3.69
N PHE A 140 10.92 6.18 3.67
CA PHE A 140 11.42 7.51 3.33
C PHE A 140 10.63 8.62 4.01
N VAL A 141 11.21 9.82 4.01
CA VAL A 141 10.61 11.09 4.39
C VAL A 141 10.41 11.94 3.12
N LEU A 142 9.36 12.76 3.11
CA LEU A 142 9.05 13.74 2.09
C LEU A 142 9.27 15.14 2.68
N GLU A 143 10.26 15.86 2.14
CA GLU A 143 10.42 17.29 2.41
C GLU A 143 9.68 18.08 1.34
N TYR A 144 8.80 18.98 1.77
CA TYR A 144 8.08 19.90 0.90
C TYR A 144 8.57 21.32 1.15
N ASP A 145 9.14 21.91 0.11
CA ASP A 145 9.47 23.33 0.05
C ASP A 145 8.32 24.05 -0.65
N GLU A 146 7.63 24.92 0.09
CA GLU A 146 6.56 25.76 -0.48
C GLU A 146 7.16 26.74 -1.48
N GLY A 147 6.65 26.72 -2.72
CA GLY A 147 6.95 27.75 -3.72
C GLY A 147 5.83 28.76 -3.84
N ASP A 148 5.99 29.70 -4.76
CA ASP A 148 4.98 30.74 -5.03
C ASP A 148 4.02 30.34 -6.16
N GLU A 149 3.07 31.24 -6.47
CA GLU A 149 2.05 31.04 -7.52
C GLU A 149 2.61 30.91 -8.95
N SER A 150 3.90 31.23 -9.16
CA SER A 150 4.59 31.06 -10.44
C SER A 150 5.44 29.80 -10.47
N ASP A 151 6.11 29.48 -9.37
CA ASP A 151 7.18 28.51 -9.29
C ASP A 151 6.79 27.19 -8.63
N GLY A 152 5.59 27.07 -8.05
CA GLY A 152 5.04 25.84 -7.46
C GLY A 152 5.90 25.19 -6.38
N GLY A 153 5.35 24.23 -5.65
CA GLY A 153 6.08 23.52 -4.60
C GLY A 153 7.21 22.62 -5.13
N CYS A 154 8.20 22.36 -4.30
CA CYS A 154 9.26 21.39 -4.56
C CYS A 154 9.16 20.25 -3.53
N LEU A 155 9.18 19.00 -3.99
CA LEU A 155 9.10 17.83 -3.12
C LEU A 155 10.32 16.93 -3.28
N ARG A 156 10.92 16.55 -2.15
CA ARG A 156 12.13 15.74 -2.10
C ARG A 156 11.89 14.50 -1.26
N ARG A 157 12.09 13.33 -1.85
CA ARG A 157 12.13 12.06 -1.14
C ARG A 157 13.52 11.85 -0.57
N ILE A 158 13.59 11.62 0.74
CA ILE A 158 14.85 11.47 1.47
C ILE A 158 14.83 10.15 2.21
N ARG A 159 15.96 9.44 2.12
CA ARG A 159 16.17 8.25 2.95
C ARG A 159 16.44 8.70 4.38
N GLY A 160 15.45 8.50 5.24
CA GLY A 160 15.50 8.95 6.63
C GLY A 160 14.19 8.67 7.34
N PHE A 161 14.09 9.11 8.58
CA PHE A 161 12.89 9.05 9.40
C PHE A 161 12.76 10.35 10.21
N HIS A 162 11.55 10.67 10.64
CA HIS A 162 11.29 11.86 11.46
C HIS A 162 11.75 11.66 12.90
N GLN A 163 11.24 10.62 13.55
CA GLN A 163 11.59 10.25 14.92
C GLN A 163 11.26 8.77 15.22
N PRO A 164 11.86 8.16 16.25
CA PRO A 164 11.44 6.85 16.73
C PRO A 164 9.97 6.83 17.15
N LEU A 165 9.30 5.70 16.93
CA LEU A 165 7.92 5.50 17.37
C LEU A 165 7.90 5.24 18.88
N PRO A 166 7.19 6.04 19.70
CA PRO A 166 7.23 5.90 21.15
C PRO A 166 6.76 4.51 21.62
N GLY A 167 7.58 3.84 22.43
CA GLY A 167 7.24 2.53 23.02
C GLY A 167 7.50 1.32 22.11
N TYR A 168 8.00 1.52 20.88
CA TYR A 168 8.26 0.43 19.94
C TYR A 168 9.67 0.54 19.36
N ASP A 169 10.59 -0.28 19.88
CA ASP A 169 11.98 -0.31 19.44
C ASP A 169 12.11 -0.78 17.99
N GLY A 170 12.94 -0.10 17.21
CA GLY A 170 13.13 -0.40 15.79
C GLY A 170 11.98 0.07 14.88
N CYS A 171 11.07 0.87 15.42
CA CYS A 171 9.99 1.51 14.68
C CYS A 171 10.21 3.02 14.56
N PHE A 172 9.85 3.60 13.42
CA PHE A 172 10.09 5.02 13.12
C PHE A 172 8.91 5.65 12.40
N LEU A 173 8.60 6.90 12.73
CA LEU A 173 7.67 7.74 11.97
C LEU A 173 8.34 8.19 10.68
N VAL A 174 7.63 8.00 9.56
CA VAL A 174 8.10 8.21 8.18
C VAL A 174 6.95 8.73 7.33
N ASP A 175 7.19 9.07 6.06
CA ASP A 175 6.11 9.51 5.16
C ASP A 175 5.68 8.41 4.18
N GLY A 176 6.56 7.43 3.90
CA GLY A 176 6.19 6.30 3.08
C GLY A 176 6.99 5.05 3.36
N VAL A 177 6.40 3.91 2.98
CA VAL A 177 6.89 2.56 3.28
C VAL A 177 6.83 1.67 2.05
N VAL A 178 7.57 0.55 2.06
CA VAL A 178 7.52 -0.51 1.06
C VAL A 178 6.09 -1.05 0.83
N ASN A 179 5.85 -1.75 -0.28
CA ASN A 179 4.58 -2.41 -0.60
C ASN A 179 4.26 -3.63 0.29
N TYR A 180 4.61 -3.57 1.57
CA TYR A 180 4.25 -4.51 2.62
C TYR A 180 3.85 -3.70 3.84
N PHE A 181 2.54 -3.47 4.00
CA PHE A 181 2.03 -2.64 5.09
C PHE A 181 0.62 -3.04 5.52
N LEU A 182 0.36 -2.94 6.82
CA LEU A 182 -0.99 -2.95 7.39
C LEU A 182 -1.51 -1.52 7.44
N ALA A 183 -2.75 -1.28 7.03
CA ALA A 183 -3.34 0.04 7.08
C ALA A 183 -4.81 0.04 7.53
N ARG A 184 -5.24 1.15 8.12
CA ARG A 184 -6.64 1.44 8.41
C ARG A 184 -7.42 1.61 7.11
N THR A 185 -8.50 0.83 6.97
CA THR A 185 -9.30 0.80 5.74
C THR A 185 -9.90 2.16 5.41
N ASP A 186 -10.42 2.88 6.40
CA ASP A 186 -11.05 4.20 6.23
C ASP A 186 -10.04 5.30 5.91
N ALA A 187 -8.88 5.31 6.57
CA ALA A 187 -7.80 6.25 6.31
C ALA A 187 -7.33 6.16 4.85
N VAL A 188 -7.04 4.95 4.37
CA VAL A 188 -6.62 4.74 2.97
C VAL A 188 -7.72 5.10 1.97
N ARG A 189 -8.99 4.82 2.29
CA ARG A 189 -10.13 5.24 1.44
C ARG A 189 -10.27 6.75 1.32
N SER A 190 -9.93 7.49 2.38
CA SER A 190 -10.02 8.96 2.37
C SER A 190 -8.99 9.62 1.45
N VAL A 191 -7.86 8.94 1.21
CA VAL A 191 -6.80 9.39 0.29
C VAL A 191 -7.04 8.86 -1.11
N GLY A 192 -7.27 7.55 -1.23
CA GLY A 192 -7.40 6.84 -2.51
C GLY A 192 -6.07 6.69 -3.25
N PHE A 193 -6.04 5.79 -4.24
CA PHE A 193 -4.91 5.64 -5.15
C PHE A 193 -5.25 6.30 -6.48
N ASP A 194 -4.38 7.14 -7.04
CA ASP A 194 -4.70 7.82 -8.31
C ASP A 194 -4.67 6.86 -9.52
N PRO A 195 -5.82 6.48 -10.12
CA PRO A 195 -5.85 5.49 -11.19
C PRO A 195 -5.18 5.99 -12.48
N PHE A 196 -4.86 7.30 -12.60
CA PHE A 196 -4.05 7.81 -13.70
C PHE A 196 -2.66 7.13 -13.73
N LEU A 197 -2.11 6.79 -12.57
CA LEU A 197 -0.78 6.20 -12.44
C LEU A 197 -0.84 4.67 -12.54
N LYS A 198 -0.61 4.14 -13.75
CA LYS A 198 -0.85 2.72 -14.05
C LYS A 198 0.26 1.76 -13.63
N ARG A 199 1.54 2.17 -13.70
CA ARG A 199 2.69 1.25 -13.59
C ARG A 199 3.64 1.57 -12.43
N VAL A 200 4.03 2.82 -12.28
CA VAL A 200 5.04 3.25 -11.30
C VAL A 200 4.50 4.39 -10.44
N ALA A 201 4.09 4.05 -9.22
CA ALA A 201 3.38 4.99 -8.35
C ALA A 201 3.66 4.79 -6.85
N HIS A 202 4.77 4.14 -6.47
CA HIS A 202 4.97 3.73 -5.07
C HIS A 202 5.02 4.91 -4.10
N THR A 203 5.61 6.03 -4.49
CA THR A 203 5.72 7.23 -3.62
C THR A 203 4.45 8.07 -3.65
N GLU A 204 3.67 7.98 -4.73
CA GLU A 204 2.62 8.93 -5.08
C GLU A 204 1.39 8.85 -4.18
N PHE A 205 1.03 7.65 -3.73
CA PHE A 205 0.01 7.50 -2.69
C PHE A 205 0.39 8.25 -1.41
N PHE A 206 1.65 8.19 -1.02
CA PHE A 206 2.14 8.84 0.19
C PHE A 206 2.23 10.36 0.02
N ILE A 207 2.56 10.87 -1.18
CA ILE A 207 2.47 12.31 -1.49
C ILE A 207 1.04 12.81 -1.28
N ASP A 208 0.04 12.13 -1.84
CA ASP A 208 -1.38 12.51 -1.68
C ASP A 208 -1.89 12.37 -0.22
N GLY A 209 -1.19 11.55 0.57
CA GLY A 209 -1.44 11.29 1.99
C GLY A 209 -0.72 12.23 2.95
N VAL A 210 0.19 13.11 2.48
CA VAL A 210 0.88 14.08 3.35
C VAL A 210 -0.16 14.96 4.07
N GLY A 211 -0.01 15.07 5.39
CA GLY A 211 -0.96 15.79 6.25
C GLY A 211 -2.31 15.09 6.47
N LYS A 212 -2.52 13.89 5.91
CA LYS A 212 -3.75 13.09 6.07
C LYS A 212 -3.50 11.72 6.73
N LEU A 213 -2.33 11.13 6.50
CA LEU A 213 -1.95 9.83 7.05
C LEU A 213 -0.81 9.98 8.05
N MET A 214 -0.90 9.31 9.19
CA MET A 214 0.27 9.03 10.01
C MET A 214 0.85 7.67 9.64
N VAL A 215 2.13 7.65 9.25
CA VAL A 215 2.81 6.47 8.73
C VAL A 215 4.01 6.11 9.60
N ALA A 216 4.20 4.82 9.85
CA ALA A 216 5.37 4.28 10.52
C ALA A 216 5.92 3.06 9.78
N SER A 217 7.20 2.75 10.01
CA SER A 217 7.81 1.49 9.60
C SER A 217 8.50 0.83 10.78
N CYS A 218 8.35 -0.48 10.92
CA CYS A 218 8.95 -1.27 11.99
C CYS A 218 9.86 -2.38 11.44
N LYS A 219 10.99 -2.58 12.11
CA LYS A 219 11.86 -3.73 11.86
C LYS A 219 11.25 -5.03 12.36
N GLY A 220 11.65 -6.15 11.76
CA GLY A 220 11.26 -7.50 12.18
C GLY A 220 9.81 -7.89 11.84
N LEU A 221 9.04 -6.99 11.23
CA LEU A 221 7.78 -7.32 10.59
C LEU A 221 8.07 -7.74 9.15
N SER A 222 8.40 -9.01 8.93
CA SER A 222 9.04 -9.44 7.67
C SER A 222 8.15 -10.33 6.80
N VAL A 223 8.27 -10.16 5.48
CA VAL A 223 7.75 -11.06 4.45
C VAL A 223 8.86 -11.44 3.46
N GLY A 224 8.79 -12.63 2.88
CA GLY A 224 9.70 -13.05 1.82
C GLY A 224 9.33 -12.46 0.47
N HIS A 225 10.28 -12.48 -0.47
CA HIS A 225 10.09 -12.10 -1.86
C HIS A 225 10.56 -13.22 -2.77
N GLN A 226 9.70 -13.66 -3.68
CA GLN A 226 10.01 -14.69 -4.66
C GLN A 226 11.07 -14.17 -5.65
N LYS A 227 11.92 -15.05 -6.18
CA LYS A 227 12.90 -14.63 -7.19
C LYS A 227 12.18 -14.29 -8.49
N HIS A 228 12.40 -13.08 -9.00
CA HIS A 228 11.84 -12.65 -10.29
C HIS A 228 12.29 -13.61 -11.40
N GLN A 229 11.32 -14.14 -12.16
CA GLN A 229 11.59 -14.87 -13.39
C GLN A 229 11.23 -13.97 -14.57
N ALA A 230 12.13 -13.86 -15.54
CA ALA A 230 11.88 -13.06 -16.74
C ALA A 230 10.66 -13.60 -17.49
N GLN A 231 9.72 -12.71 -17.80
CA GLN A 231 8.49 -13.04 -18.51
C GLN A 231 8.23 -11.91 -19.52
N GLU A 232 8.63 -12.14 -20.77
CA GLU A 232 8.67 -11.12 -21.83
C GLU A 232 7.39 -10.26 -21.91
N THR A 233 6.22 -10.91 -21.93
CA THR A 233 4.94 -10.20 -21.98
C THR A 233 4.76 -9.30 -20.76
N TYR A 234 4.95 -9.80 -19.54
CA TYR A 234 4.79 -9.02 -18.31
C TYR A 234 5.83 -7.90 -18.21
N ASP A 235 7.10 -8.20 -18.51
CA ASP A 235 8.22 -7.27 -18.41
C ASP A 235 8.05 -6.06 -19.36
N SER A 236 7.37 -6.24 -20.50
CA SER A 236 7.01 -5.15 -21.42
C SER A 236 6.05 -4.12 -20.81
N TYR A 237 5.20 -4.53 -19.85
CA TYR A 237 4.29 -3.63 -19.13
C TYR A 237 4.90 -3.07 -17.84
N ARG A 238 5.90 -3.76 -17.25
CA ARG A 238 6.50 -3.39 -15.97
C ARG A 238 7.24 -2.05 -16.03
N ASN A 239 7.94 -1.82 -17.13
CA ASN A 239 8.79 -0.65 -17.31
C ASN A 239 8.07 0.38 -18.19
N PRO A 240 7.60 1.51 -17.62
CA PRO A 240 6.99 2.55 -18.43
C PRO A 240 7.99 3.11 -19.44
N GLY A 241 7.51 3.50 -20.62
CA GLY A 241 8.30 4.27 -21.56
C GLY A 241 8.41 5.75 -21.14
N LYS A 242 9.37 6.48 -21.72
CA LYS A 242 9.54 7.94 -21.50
C LYS A 242 8.24 8.77 -21.55
N PRO A 243 7.29 8.53 -22.48
CA PRO A 243 6.05 9.30 -22.51
C PRO A 243 5.18 9.13 -21.26
N GLU A 244 5.16 7.95 -20.64
CA GLU A 244 4.42 7.72 -19.39
C GLU A 244 5.09 8.42 -18.21
N GLU A 245 6.43 8.49 -18.19
CA GLU A 245 7.18 9.25 -17.18
C GLU A 245 6.89 10.76 -17.31
N GLU A 246 6.89 11.31 -18.52
CA GLU A 246 6.55 12.71 -18.79
C GLU A 246 5.11 13.03 -18.37
N GLN A 247 4.15 12.17 -18.71
CA GLN A 247 2.75 12.32 -18.29
C GLN A 247 2.60 12.26 -16.77
N LYS A 248 3.33 11.36 -16.11
CA LYS A 248 3.36 11.27 -14.64
C LYS A 248 3.88 12.56 -14.02
N LEU A 249 4.98 13.11 -14.51
CA LEU A 249 5.54 14.38 -14.00
C LEU A 249 4.60 15.56 -14.21
N ALA A 250 3.99 15.66 -15.40
CA ALA A 250 2.97 16.68 -15.67
C ALA A 250 1.76 16.55 -14.74
N HIS A 251 1.30 15.32 -14.49
CA HIS A 251 0.20 15.06 -13.58
C HIS A 251 0.50 15.53 -12.15
N HIS A 252 1.72 15.30 -11.67
CA HIS A 252 2.17 15.79 -10.36
C HIS A 252 2.16 17.31 -10.26
N PHE A 253 2.61 17.99 -11.30
CA PHE A 253 2.54 19.45 -11.39
C PHE A 253 1.11 19.94 -11.27
N PHE A 254 0.18 19.41 -12.07
CA PHE A 254 -1.18 19.95 -12.08
C PHE A 254 -2.00 19.55 -10.85
N LYS A 255 -1.79 18.34 -10.32
CA LYS A 255 -2.57 17.82 -9.20
C LYS A 255 -2.06 18.34 -7.86
N ASN A 256 -0.75 18.29 -7.65
CA ASN A 256 -0.12 18.58 -6.36
C ASN A 256 0.55 19.96 -6.34
N TYR A 257 0.46 20.71 -7.44
CA TYR A 257 1.12 22.00 -7.60
C TYR A 257 2.64 21.93 -7.39
N LEU A 258 3.24 20.83 -7.88
CA LEU A 258 4.67 20.52 -7.72
C LEU A 258 5.45 20.81 -9.01
N ASN A 259 6.33 21.81 -8.98
CA ASN A 259 7.19 22.13 -10.12
C ASN A 259 8.44 21.24 -10.19
N TYR A 260 8.81 20.64 -9.07
CA TYR A 260 9.96 19.75 -9.01
C TYR A 260 9.72 18.60 -8.03
N ILE A 261 10.06 17.39 -8.46
CA ILE A 261 10.10 16.21 -7.60
C ILE A 261 11.46 15.53 -7.74
N LYS A 262 12.11 15.27 -6.61
CA LYS A 262 13.34 14.50 -6.52
C LYS A 262 13.13 13.23 -5.73
N TYR A 263 13.46 12.09 -6.33
CA TYR A 263 13.35 10.76 -5.74
C TYR A 263 14.67 10.23 -5.16
#